data_AF-A0A945BX72-F1
#
_entry.id   AF-A0A945BX72-F1
#
_cell.length_a   1.000
_cell.length_b   1.000
_cell.length_c   1.000
_cell.angle_alpha   90.00
_cell.angle_beta   90.00
_cell.angle_gamma   90.00
#
_symmetry.space_group_name_H-M   'P 1'
#
loop_
_entity.id
_entity.type
_entity.pdbx_description
1 polymer ?
#
loop_
_entity_poly.entity_id
_entity_poly.type
_entity_poly.pdbx_seq_one_letter_code
_entity_poly.pdbx_strand_id
1 'polypeptide(L)'
;MVAEEDNNLIDFDPKYPCILPDDWKEKNSPSVYEILATTNTLKRMYADKVKEIEEGITSNKLGEEALRNIATNYQTTKSLLFQSR
;
A
#
# COMPACT_ATOMS: atom_id res chain seq x y z
N MET A 1 -15.62 -30.74 25.31
CA MET A 1 -15.44 -29.62 24.37
C MET A 1 -14.13 -29.87 23.67
N VAL A 2 -14.19 -30.25 22.40
CA VAL A 2 -13.01 -30.54 21.59
C VAL A 2 -12.44 -29.17 21.21
N ALA A 3 -11.21 -28.87 21.65
CA ALA A 3 -10.48 -27.76 21.08
C ALA A 3 -10.10 -28.18 19.67
N GLU A 4 -10.69 -27.53 18.67
CA GLU A 4 -10.25 -27.67 17.29
C GLU A 4 -8.81 -27.14 17.24
N GLU A 5 -7.84 -28.06 17.10
CA GLU A 5 -6.47 -27.69 16.79
C GLU A 5 -6.50 -27.03 15.41
N ASP A 6 -6.35 -25.71 15.42
CA ASP A 6 -6.34 -24.87 14.24
C ASP A 6 -5.06 -25.21 13.44
N ASN A 7 -5.19 -26.19 12.55
CA ASN A 7 -4.15 -26.71 11.66
C ASN A 7 -3.60 -25.66 10.67
N ASN A 8 -3.97 -24.39 10.82
CA ASN A 8 -3.43 -23.25 10.09
C ASN A 8 -2.45 -22.41 10.92
N LEU A 9 -2.10 -22.82 12.15
CA LEU A 9 -1.01 -22.17 12.87
C LEU A 9 0.31 -22.47 12.17
N ILE A 10 0.90 -21.42 11.59
CA ILE A 10 2.24 -21.46 11.01
C ILE A 10 3.22 -21.77 12.15
N ASP A 11 3.95 -22.89 12.03
CA ASP A 11 4.99 -23.26 12.98
C ASP A 11 6.04 -22.15 13.12
N PHE A 12 6.43 -21.87 14.36
CA PHE A 12 7.45 -20.88 14.67
C PHE A 12 8.84 -21.37 14.17
N ASP A 13 9.36 -20.76 13.10
CA ASP A 13 10.70 -21.06 12.59
C ASP A 13 11.76 -20.19 13.32
N PRO A 14 12.72 -20.79 14.03
CA PRO A 14 13.79 -20.06 14.72
C PRO A 14 14.79 -19.35 13.76
N LYS A 15 14.70 -19.56 12.43
CA LYS A 15 15.38 -18.73 11.43
C LYS A 15 14.74 -17.36 11.24
N TYR A 16 13.51 -17.15 11.68
CA TYR A 16 12.96 -15.79 11.70
C TYR A 16 13.81 -14.96 12.66
N PRO A 17 14.37 -13.83 12.21
CA PRO A 17 15.19 -12.99 13.07
C PRO A 17 14.38 -12.63 14.32
N CYS A 18 14.91 -12.99 15.49
CA CYS A 18 14.35 -12.67 16.80
C CYS A 18 14.33 -11.15 17.09
N ILE A 19 14.75 -10.35 16.12
CA ILE A 19 14.76 -8.91 16.12
C ILE A 19 13.66 -8.51 15.16
N LEU A 20 12.55 -8.04 15.72
CA LEU A 20 11.51 -7.38 14.95
C LEU A 20 12.18 -6.27 14.13
N PRO A 21 11.90 -6.13 12.82
CA PRO A 21 12.36 -4.99 12.04
C PRO A 21 12.10 -3.69 12.83
N ASP A 22 13.04 -2.74 12.86
CA ASP A 22 12.89 -1.51 13.65
C ASP A 22 11.56 -0.78 13.36
N ASP A 23 10.99 -0.98 12.17
CA ASP A 23 9.67 -0.51 11.74
C ASP A 23 8.50 -1.02 12.62
N TRP A 24 8.67 -2.12 13.36
CA TRP A 24 7.68 -2.65 14.31
C TRP A 24 7.75 -2.02 15.70
N LYS A 25 8.76 -1.19 15.99
CA LYS A 25 8.82 -0.41 17.26
C LYS A 25 7.85 0.77 17.24
N GLU A 26 7.52 1.30 16.06
CA GLU A 26 6.53 2.36 15.90
C GLU A 26 5.19 1.75 15.51
N LYS A 27 4.28 1.61 16.47
CA LYS A 27 2.92 1.07 16.27
C LYS A 27 2.13 1.79 15.14
N ASN A 28 2.53 3.01 14.80
CA ASN A 28 1.90 3.85 13.79
C ASN A 28 2.61 3.81 12.43
N SER A 29 3.73 3.09 12.32
CA SER A 29 4.45 2.95 11.05
C SER A 29 3.71 1.96 10.15
N PRO A 30 3.36 2.35 8.92
CA PRO A 30 2.62 1.48 8.02
C PRO A 30 3.48 0.28 7.65
N SER A 31 2.90 -0.92 7.74
CA SER A 31 3.55 -2.15 7.32
C SER A 31 3.80 -2.16 5.80
N VAL A 32 4.79 -2.93 5.35
CA VAL A 32 5.08 -3.12 3.92
C VAL A 32 3.82 -3.53 3.15
N TYR A 33 2.96 -4.36 3.74
CA TYR A 33 1.70 -4.78 3.15
C TYR A 33 0.72 -3.62 2.95
N GLU A 34 0.54 -2.76 3.96
CA GLU A 34 -0.33 -1.58 3.87
C GLU A 34 0.18 -0.59 2.83
N ILE A 35 1.49 -0.39 2.77
CA ILE A 35 2.12 0.49 1.78
C ILE A 35 1.92 -0.06 0.35
N LEU A 36 2.10 -1.37 0.15
CA LEU A 36 1.87 -2.03 -1.15
C LEU A 36 0.39 -2.01 -1.56
N ALA A 37 -0.53 -2.27 -0.63
CA ALA A 37 -1.97 -2.19 -0.87
C ALA A 37 -2.40 -0.78 -1.28
N THR A 38 -1.87 0.24 -0.59
CA THR A 38 -2.10 1.66 -0.91
C THR A 38 -1.56 1.99 -2.30
N THR A 39 -0.35 1.55 -2.62
CA THR A 39 0.30 1.76 -3.93
C THR A 39 -0.53 1.16 -5.08
N ASN A 40 -1.04 -0.06 -4.90
CA ASN A 40 -1.88 -0.72 -5.90
C ASN A 40 -3.24 -0.01 -6.08
N THR A 41 -3.82 0.48 -4.98
CA THR A 41 -5.06 1.27 -5.02
C THR A 41 -4.85 2.56 -5.81
N LEU A 42 -3.75 3.30 -5.58
CA LEU A 42 -3.42 4.52 -6.32
C LEU A 42 -3.23 4.27 -7.82
N LYS A 43 -2.62 3.13 -8.21
CA LYS A 43 -2.50 2.74 -9.64
C LYS A 43 -3.87 2.53 -10.30
N ARG A 44 -4.80 1.88 -9.60
CA ARG A 44 -6.17 1.67 -10.10
C ARG A 44 -6.91 2.99 -10.24
N MET A 45 -6.86 3.85 -9.22
CA MET A 45 -7.46 5.19 -9.27
C MET A 45 -6.92 6.04 -10.43
N TYR A 46 -5.62 5.94 -10.73
CA TYR A 46 -5.03 6.62 -11.88
C TYR A 46 -5.64 6.12 -13.20
N ALA A 47 -5.71 4.80 -13.40
CA ALA A 47 -6.28 4.20 -14.61
C ALA A 47 -7.76 4.57 -14.79
N ASP A 48 -8.54 4.51 -13.70
CA ASP A 48 -9.95 4.88 -13.73
C ASP A 48 -10.14 6.36 -14.07
N LYS A 49 -9.30 7.25 -13.51
CA LYS A 49 -9.35 8.68 -13.85
C LYS A 49 -8.93 8.99 -15.28
N VAL A 50 -7.95 8.29 -15.84
CA VAL A 50 -7.61 8.42 -17.26
C VAL A 50 -8.82 8.05 -18.12
N LYS A 51 -9.47 6.92 -17.80
CA LYS A 51 -10.66 6.47 -18.52
C LYS A 51 -11.82 7.47 -18.43
N GLU A 52 -12.09 8.04 -17.25
CA GLU A 52 -13.11 9.08 -17.09
C GLU A 52 -12.85 10.34 -17.94
N ILE A 53 -11.58 10.73 -18.10
CA ILE A 53 -11.18 11.87 -18.94
C ILE A 53 -11.40 11.53 -20.41
N GLU A 54 -10.97 10.34 -20.85
CA GLU A 54 -11.14 9.86 -22.23
C GLU A 54 -12.61 9.71 -22.63
N GLU A 55 -13.47 9.27 -21.70
CA GLU A 55 -14.92 9.14 -21.90
C GLU A 55 -15.67 10.49 -21.77
N GLY A 56 -14.96 11.58 -21.41
CA GLY A 56 -15.55 12.91 -21.23
C GLY A 56 -16.48 13.03 -20.02
N ILE A 57 -16.41 12.09 -19.06
CA ILE A 57 -17.19 12.09 -17.82
C ILE A 57 -16.74 13.24 -16.91
N THR A 58 -15.43 13.53 -16.91
CA THR A 58 -14.81 14.61 -16.13
C THR A 58 -14.13 15.60 -17.08
N SER A 59 -14.17 16.90 -16.76
CA SER A 59 -13.44 17.90 -17.56
C SER A 59 -11.93 17.69 -17.48
N ASN A 60 -11.21 17.91 -18.59
CA ASN A 60 -9.75 17.72 -18.64
C ASN A 60 -9.02 18.46 -17.51
N LYS A 61 -9.44 19.69 -17.18
CA LYS A 61 -8.81 20.47 -16.11
C LYS A 61 -8.94 19.79 -14.74
N LEU A 62 -10.15 19.34 -14.38
CA LEU A 62 -10.40 18.65 -13.11
C LEU A 62 -9.75 17.26 -13.08
N GLY A 63 -9.77 16.57 -14.22
CA GLY A 63 -9.13 15.26 -14.38
C GLY A 63 -7.61 15.33 -14.21
N GLU A 64 -6.95 16.29 -14.87
CA GLU A 64 -5.50 16.49 -14.76
C GLU A 64 -5.07 16.86 -13.33
N GLU A 65 -5.85 17.68 -12.62
CA GLU A 65 -5.60 18.00 -11.22
C GLU A 65 -5.71 16.75 -10.33
N ALA A 66 -6.75 15.93 -10.54
CA ALA A 66 -6.91 14.66 -9.83
C ALA A 66 -5.74 13.70 -10.10
N LEU A 67 -5.30 13.59 -11.36
CA LEU A 67 -4.16 12.75 -11.74
C LEU A 67 -2.85 13.23 -11.08
N ARG A 68 -2.62 14.55 -10.99
CA ARG A 68 -1.46 15.12 -10.27
C ARG A 68 -1.48 14.78 -8.78
N ASN A 69 -2.64 14.81 -8.14
CA ASN A 69 -2.78 14.45 -6.73
C ASN A 69 -2.48 12.95 -6.51
N ILE A 70 -3.02 12.08 -7.37
CA ILE A 70 -2.74 10.64 -7.32
C ILE A 70 -1.25 10.37 -7.53
N ALA A 71 -0.62 11.02 -8.51
CA ALA A 71 0.80 10.87 -8.78
C ALA A 71 1.68 11.36 -7.62
N THR A 72 1.31 12.49 -6.99
CA THR A 72 2.02 13.03 -5.82
C THR A 72 1.96 12.03 -4.65
N ASN A 73 0.77 11.52 -4.35
CA ASN A 73 0.60 10.50 -3.30
C ASN A 73 1.42 9.25 -3.58
N TYR A 74 1.44 8.79 -4.84
CA TYR A 74 2.24 7.64 -5.25
C TYR A 74 3.74 7.85 -5.01
N GLN A 75 4.28 9.03 -5.34
CA GLN A 75 5.70 9.34 -5.11
C GLN A 75 6.03 9.42 -3.62
N THR A 76 5.13 9.98 -2.80
CA THR A 76 5.29 10.02 -1.34
C THR A 76 5.34 8.60 -0.76
N THR A 77 4.39 7.74 -1.13
CA THR A 77 4.35 6.34 -0.68
C THR A 77 5.57 5.56 -1.15
N LYS A 78 6.02 5.77 -2.39
CA LYS A 78 7.25 5.17 -2.91
C LYS A 78 8.47 5.63 -2.12
N SER A 79 8.52 6.91 -1.74
CA SER A 79 9.63 7.46 -0.96
C SER A 79 9.73 6.82 0.43
N LEU A 80 8.60 6.44 1.05
CA LEU A 80 8.59 5.68 2.32
C LEU A 80 9.24 4.29 2.19
N LEU A 81 9.05 3.60 1.06
CA LEU A 81 9.63 2.26 0.83
C LEU A 81 11.13 2.29 0.52
N PHE A 82 11.60 3.39 -0.10
CA PHE A 82 12.94 3.48 -0.68
C PHE A 82 13.75 4.62 -0.08
N GLN A 83 13.46 5.07 1.15
CA GLN A 83 14.35 6.02 1.82
C GLN A 83 15.77 5.46 1.81
N SER A 84 16.71 6.23 1.24
CA SER A 84 18.12 5.87 1.27
C SER A 84 18.56 5.83 2.72
N ARG A 85 18.94 4.64 3.19
CA ARG A 85 19.69 4.48 4.44
C ARG A 85 21.03 5.19 4.34
#